data_AF-A0A4R1M697-F1
#
_entry.id   AF-A0A4R1M697-F1
#
_cell.length_a   1.000
_cell.length_b   1.000
_cell.length_c   1.000
_cell.angle_alpha   90.00
_cell.angle_beta   90.00
_cell.angle_gamma   90.00
#
_symmetry.space_group_name_H-M   'P 1'
#
loop_
_entity.id
_entity.type
_entity.pdbx_description
1 polymer ?
#
loop_
_entity_poly.entity_id
_entity_poly.type
_entity_poly.pdbx_seq_one_letter_code
_entity_poly.pdbx_strand_id
1 'polypeptide(L)' 'MWTCRNCNARFAVDEVEPQIDEEGFFFICLGCDYRNKLADIGRDPAGRPQLVQRDDE' A
#
# COMPACT_ATOMS: atom_id res chain seq x y z
N MET A 1 8.50 -3.85 -0.14
CA MET A 1 7.78 -4.84 0.68
C MET A 1 6.60 -4.12 1.30
N TRP A 2 5.42 -4.72 1.26
CA TRP A 2 4.27 -4.26 2.03
C TRP A 2 3.96 -5.25 3.14
N THR A 3 3.58 -4.75 4.30
CA THR A 3 3.21 -5.53 5.49
C THR A 3 1.76 -5.21 5.85
N CYS A 4 0.91 -6.24 5.94
CA CYS A 4 -0.43 -6.04 6.45
C CYS A 4 -0.38 -5.66 7.93
N ARG A 5 -1.03 -4.55 8.30
CA ARG A 5 -1.07 -4.04 9.67
C ARG A 5 -1.99 -4.84 10.60
N ASN A 6 -2.84 -5.71 10.05
CA ASN A 6 -3.76 -6.54 10.83
C ASN A 6 -3.17 -7.93 11.13
N CYS A 7 -2.68 -8.65 10.11
CA CYS A 7 -2.18 -10.02 10.26
C CYS A 7 -0.66 -10.17 10.14
N ASN A 8 0.09 -9.07 9.93
CA ASN A 8 1.54 -9.06 9.75
C ASN A 8 2.08 -9.87 8.56
N ALA A 9 1.20 -10.31 7.65
CA ALA A 9 1.61 -10.92 6.38
C ALA A 9 2.43 -9.90 5.57
N ARG A 10 3.49 -10.38 4.91
CA ARG A 10 4.36 -9.54 4.10
C ARG A 10 4.26 -9.95 2.64
N PHE A 11 4.20 -8.96 1.77
CA PHE A 11 4.06 -9.10 0.34
C PHE A 11 5.17 -8.31 -0.36
N ALA A 12 5.68 -8.83 -1.47
CA ALA A 12 6.49 -8.05 -2.38
C ALA A 12 5.64 -6.90 -2.97
N VAL A 13 6.31 -5.85 -3.46
CA VAL A 13 5.60 -4.66 -4.01
C VAL A 13 4.82 -5.03 -5.28
N ASP A 14 5.30 -6.03 -6.01
CA ASP A 14 4.73 -6.58 -7.23
C ASP A 14 3.69 -7.70 -7.00
N GLU A 15 3.56 -8.22 -5.78
CA GLU A 15 2.58 -9.27 -5.45
C GLU A 15 1.17 -8.73 -5.25
N VAL A 16 1.03 -7.44 -4.96
CA VAL A 16 -0.26 -6.82 -4.69
C VAL A 16 -0.37 -5.50 -5.45
N GLU A 17 -1.46 -5.32 -6.19
CA GLU A 17 -1.73 -4.08 -6.90
C GLU A 17 -2.35 -3.05 -5.95
N PRO A 18 -1.79 -1.84 -5.83
CA PRO A 18 -2.37 -0.78 -5.01
C PRO A 18 -3.56 -0.14 -5.73
N GLN A 19 -4.59 0.17 -4.97
CA GLN A 19 -5.83 0.79 -5.42
C GLN A 19 -5.94 2.22 -4.88
N ILE A 20 -6.82 3.01 -5.49
CA ILE A 20 -7.15 4.39 -5.06
C ILE A 20 -8.66 4.60 -5.06
N ASP A 21 -9.15 5.20 -3.99
CA ASP A 21 -10.53 5.65 -3.79
C ASP A 21 -10.54 7.02 -3.10
N GLU A 22 -11.71 7.43 -2.60
CA GLU A 22 -11.92 8.72 -1.94
C GLU A 22 -11.05 8.91 -0.68
N GLU A 23 -10.64 7.82 0.00
CA GLU A 23 -9.77 7.88 1.19
C GLU A 23 -8.26 7.90 0.87
N GLY A 24 -7.89 7.70 -0.40
CA GLY A 24 -6.51 7.72 -0.89
C GLY A 24 -6.00 6.36 -1.38
N PHE A 25 -4.68 6.17 -1.40
CA PHE A 25 -4.08 4.92 -1.86
C PHE A 25 -4.13 3.84 -0.77
N PHE A 26 -4.40 2.60 -1.17
CA PHE A 26 -4.43 1.45 -0.28
C PHE A 26 -4.13 0.15 -1.01
N PHE A 27 -3.90 -0.93 -0.27
CA PHE A 27 -3.98 -2.29 -0.80
C PHE A 27 -4.79 -3.19 0.13
N ILE A 28 -5.40 -4.23 -0.44
CA ILE A 28 -6.12 -5.25 0.33
C ILE A 28 -5.17 -6.41 0.63
N CYS A 29 -5.08 -6.81 1.89
CA CYS A 29 -4.27 -7.95 2.29
C CYS A 29 -4.87 -9.26 1.78
N LEU A 30 -4.10 -10.02 1.00
CA LEU A 30 -4.53 -11.32 0.47
C LEU A 30 -4.73 -12.41 1.55
N GLY A 31 -4.24 -12.20 2.77
CA GLY A 31 -4.33 -13.16 3.87
C GLY A 31 -5.45 -12.90 4.89
N CYS A 32 -6.00 -11.69 4.96
CA CYS A 32 -7.05 -11.36 5.93
C CYS A 32 -8.05 -10.29 5.47
N ASP A 33 -8.01 -9.91 4.19
CA ASP A 33 -8.87 -8.89 3.56
C ASP A 33 -8.82 -7.49 4.19
N TYR A 34 -7.87 -7.26 5.10
CA TYR A 34 -7.71 -5.97 5.74
C TYR A 34 -7.21 -4.91 4.76
N ARG A 35 -7.81 -3.73 4.82
CA ARG A 35 -7.45 -2.54 4.04
C ARG A 35 -6.25 -1.85 4.66
N ASN A 36 -5.12 -1.81 3.93
CA ASN A 36 -3.89 -1.18 4.38
C ASN A 36 -3.68 0.13 3.64
N LYS A 37 -3.65 1.25 4.37
CA LYS A 37 -3.43 2.58 3.81
C LYS A 37 -1.98 2.73 3.30
N LEU A 38 -1.83 3.40 2.17
CA LEU A 38 -0.57 3.80 1.57
C LEU A 38 -0.49 5.32 1.52
N ALA A 39 0.72 5.85 1.70
CA ALA A 39 1.02 7.25 1.53
C ALA A 39 1.66 7.49 0.15
N ASP A 40 1.15 8.47 -0.57
CA ASP A 40 1.80 9.02 -1.76
C ASP A 40 2.92 9.98 -1.31
N ILE A 41 4.16 9.69 -1.69
CA ILE A 41 5.34 10.51 -1.40
C ILE A 41 5.83 11.31 -2.62
N GLY A 42 5.04 11.35 -3.69
CA GLY A 42 5.32 12.11 -4.90
C GLY A 42 5.30 11.24 -6.15
N ARG A 43 5.88 11.75 -7.22
CA ARG A 43 5.88 11.10 -8.54
C ARG A 43 7.28 10.60 -8.87
N ASP A 44 7.40 9.45 -9.51
CA ASP A 44 8.67 8.98 -10.07
C ASP A 44 8.99 9.74 -11.39
N PRO A 45 10.19 9.58 -11.98
CA PRO A 45 10.55 10.23 -13.25
C PRO A 45 9.59 9.95 -14.42
N ALA A 46 8.86 8.83 -14.40
CA ALA A 46 7.82 8.48 -15.35
C ALA A 46 6.42 9.01 -14.97
N GLY A 47 6.31 9.78 -13.89
CA GLY A 47 5.05 10.40 -13.45
C GLY A 47 4.08 9.45 -12.72
N ARG A 48 4.52 8.26 -12.30
CA ARG A 48 3.70 7.34 -11.50
C ARG A 48 3.82 7.71 -10.01
N PRO A 49 2.75 7.55 -9.23
CA PRO A 49 2.80 7.81 -7.80
C PRO A 49 3.77 6.84 -7.12
N GLN A 50 4.61 7.37 -6.24
CA GLN A 50 5.49 6.60 -5.37
C GLN A 50 4.76 6.35 -4.07
N LEU A 51 4.34 5.09 -3.86
CA LEU A 51 3.54 4.68 -2.72
C LEU A 51 4.41 3.98 -1.68
N VAL A 52 4.25 4.39 -0.42
CA VAL A 52 4.92 3.76 0.72
C VAL A 52 3.90 3.45 1.81
N GLN A 53 4.18 2.41 2.60
CA GLN A 53 3.55 2.30 3.90
C GLN A 53 4.32 3.18 4.87
N ARG A 54 3.67 4.24 5.36
CA ARG A 54 4.16 4.92 6.57
C ARG A 54 3.77 4.06 7.77
N ASP A 55 4.60 3.95 8.77
CA ASP A 55 4.11 3.60 10.09
C ASP A 55 3.25 4.79 10.54
N ASP A 56 1.97 4.55 10.86
CA ASP A 56 1.19 5.59 11.52
C ASP A 56 1.87 5.83 12.88
N GLU A 57 2.41 7.03 13.07
CA GLU A 57 3.03 7.49 14.32
C GLU A 57 2.01 7.58 15.46
#